data_AF-A0A960EIX7-F1
#
_entry.id   AF-A0A960EIX7-F1
#
_cell.length_a   1.000
_cell.length_b   1.000
_cell.length_c   1.000
_cell.angle_alpha   90.00
_cell.angle_beta   90.00
_cell.angle_gamma   90.00
#
_symmetry.space_group_name_H-M   'P 1'
#
loop_
_entity.id
_entity.type
_entity.pdbx_description
1 polymer ?
#
loop_
_entity_poly.entity_id
_entity_poly.type
_entity_poly.pdbx_seq_one_letter_code
_entity_poly.pdbx_strand_id
1 'polypeptide(L)'
;MSATRRRPGIVATVAVALLVLGGCTAQQRDKDNYADTEDDYIEGCVDRADADNAEIEAGTSGFNEATEIADPEAFCQCTFDALEENVSFDRFKEVNSDLRENGGPWPDDLVEAIADCDPSAS
;
A
#
# COMPACT_ATOMS: atom_id res chain seq x y z
N MET A 1 -61.22 -3.88 -48.85
CA MET A 1 -60.35 -2.73 -49.14
C MET A 1 -59.55 -2.39 -47.89
N SER A 2 -58.32 -1.95 -48.09
CA SER A 2 -57.34 -1.45 -47.10
C SER A 2 -56.52 -2.49 -46.33
N ALA A 3 -55.40 -2.85 -46.96
CA ALA A 3 -54.18 -3.32 -46.32
C ALA A 3 -53.48 -2.17 -45.57
N THR A 4 -52.83 -2.45 -44.45
CA THR A 4 -51.77 -1.60 -43.92
C THR A 4 -50.65 -2.48 -43.35
N ARG A 5 -49.49 -2.36 -43.97
CA ARG A 5 -48.24 -3.09 -43.76
C ARG A 5 -47.37 -2.28 -42.79
N ARG A 6 -46.88 -2.88 -41.68
CA ARG A 6 -45.75 -2.36 -40.86
C ARG A 6 -44.98 -3.57 -40.27
N ARG A 7 -44.05 -4.12 -41.05
CA ARG A 7 -42.56 -4.03 -40.94
C ARG A 7 -41.96 -4.85 -39.78
N PRO A 8 -41.13 -5.87 -40.07
CA PRO A 8 -40.39 -6.64 -39.06
C PRO A 8 -39.24 -5.79 -38.52
N GLY A 9 -39.28 -5.51 -37.21
CA GLY A 9 -38.17 -4.89 -36.49
C GLY A 9 -37.17 -5.97 -36.10
N ILE A 10 -36.06 -6.02 -36.83
CA ILE A 10 -34.89 -6.86 -36.60
C ILE A 10 -34.37 -6.61 -35.18
N VAL A 11 -34.24 -7.69 -34.40
CA VAL A 11 -33.53 -7.70 -33.11
C VAL A 11 -32.05 -7.43 -33.40
N ALA A 12 -31.61 -6.19 -33.15
CA ALA A 12 -30.21 -5.82 -33.18
C ALA A 12 -29.62 -6.01 -31.78
N THR A 13 -29.09 -7.19 -31.50
CA THR A 13 -28.19 -7.43 -30.37
C THR A 13 -26.85 -6.75 -30.66
N VAL A 14 -26.68 -5.52 -30.17
CA VAL A 14 -25.44 -4.76 -30.31
C VAL A 14 -24.55 -4.97 -29.09
N ALA A 15 -23.43 -5.64 -29.37
CA ALA A 15 -22.07 -5.45 -28.88
C ALA A 15 -21.79 -5.33 -27.37
N VAL A 16 -21.03 -6.33 -26.91
CA VAL A 16 -20.00 -6.30 -25.87
C VAL A 16 -19.46 -4.90 -25.58
N ALA A 17 -19.74 -4.38 -24.39
CA ALA A 17 -18.93 -3.34 -23.76
C ALA A 17 -18.06 -4.02 -22.70
N LEU A 18 -16.79 -4.26 -23.07
CA LEU A 18 -15.70 -4.51 -22.13
C LEU A 18 -15.59 -3.27 -21.24
N LEU A 19 -16.21 -3.30 -20.06
CA LEU A 19 -15.85 -2.38 -18.99
C LEU A 19 -14.48 -2.81 -18.49
N VAL A 20 -13.46 -2.08 -18.95
CA VAL A 20 -12.10 -2.09 -18.43
C VAL A 20 -12.17 -1.83 -16.93
N LEU A 21 -12.11 -2.90 -16.14
CA LEU A 21 -12.07 -2.83 -14.68
C LEU A 21 -10.68 -2.31 -14.27
N GLY A 22 -10.62 -1.06 -13.82
CA GLY A 22 -9.68 -0.56 -12.81
C GLY A 22 -8.16 -0.50 -13.09
N GLY A 23 -7.66 -1.06 -14.19
CA GLY A 23 -6.22 -1.37 -14.34
C GLY A 23 -5.27 -0.27 -14.83
N CYS A 24 -5.60 1.03 -14.75
CA CYS A 24 -4.69 2.07 -15.28
C CYS A 24 -4.40 3.27 -14.37
N THR A 25 -4.88 3.32 -13.12
CA THR A 25 -4.63 4.49 -12.24
C THR A 25 -3.91 4.16 -10.93
N ALA A 26 -3.59 2.90 -10.63
CA ALA A 26 -2.74 2.56 -9.48
C ALA A 26 -1.27 2.93 -9.71
N GLN A 27 -0.81 2.86 -10.97
CA GLN A 27 0.59 3.09 -11.38
C GLN A 27 1.14 4.49 -11.03
N GLN A 28 0.27 5.49 -10.81
CA GLN A 28 0.70 6.89 -10.64
C GLN A 28 0.81 7.36 -9.18
N ARG A 29 0.61 6.48 -8.20
CA ARG A 29 0.78 6.85 -6.78
C ARG A 29 2.20 6.67 -6.27
N ASP A 30 2.97 5.80 -6.91
CA ASP A 30 4.28 5.43 -6.40
C ASP A 30 5.32 6.42 -6.97
N LYS A 31 6.10 7.04 -6.09
CA LYS A 31 7.18 7.95 -6.45
C LYS A 31 8.28 7.18 -7.21
N ASP A 32 9.23 7.91 -7.79
CA ASP A 32 10.27 7.32 -8.67
C ASP A 32 11.62 7.08 -7.98
N ASN A 33 11.81 7.54 -6.74
CA ASN A 33 13.03 7.35 -5.95
C ASN A 33 12.79 7.53 -4.45
N TYR A 34 13.78 7.17 -3.62
CA TYR A 34 13.73 7.32 -2.16
C TYR A 34 13.58 8.78 -1.74
N ALA A 35 14.36 9.71 -2.30
CA ALA A 35 14.29 11.13 -1.91
C ALA A 35 12.89 11.74 -2.05
N ASP A 36 12.13 11.36 -3.07
CA ASP A 36 10.75 11.82 -3.25
C ASP A 36 9.73 11.07 -2.37
N THR A 37 10.14 9.96 -1.74
CA THR A 37 9.32 9.06 -0.91
C THR A 37 9.51 9.30 0.58
N GLU A 38 10.64 9.86 1.01
CA GLU A 38 11.03 10.00 2.42
C GLU A 38 9.94 10.65 3.28
N ASP A 39 9.49 11.86 2.91
CA ASP A 39 8.46 12.58 3.65
C ASP A 39 7.16 11.77 3.80
N ASP A 40 6.66 11.18 2.69
CA ASP A 40 5.42 10.41 2.69
C ASP A 40 5.56 9.11 3.50
N TYR A 41 6.75 8.50 3.49
CA TYR A 41 7.05 7.30 4.26
C TYR A 41 7.12 7.61 5.76
N ILE A 42 7.85 8.64 6.15
CA ILE A 42 8.01 9.01 7.56
C ILE A 42 6.67 9.43 8.14
N GLU A 43 5.89 10.26 7.45
CA GLU A 43 4.54 10.66 7.90
C GLU A 43 3.66 9.42 8.12
N GLY A 44 3.58 8.53 7.11
CA GLY A 44 2.76 7.32 7.22
C GLY A 44 3.25 6.33 8.27
N CYS A 45 4.56 6.24 8.48
CA CYS A 45 5.16 5.38 9.49
C CYS A 45 4.89 5.91 10.90
N VAL A 46 5.08 7.20 11.14
CA VAL A 46 4.81 7.84 12.44
C VAL A 46 3.33 7.74 12.80
N ASP A 47 2.42 8.06 11.87
CA ASP A 47 0.98 7.93 12.09
C ASP A 47 0.58 6.49 12.48
N ARG A 48 1.22 5.49 11.86
CA ARG A 48 0.97 4.09 12.16
C ARG A 48 1.56 3.67 13.51
N ALA A 49 2.79 4.09 13.81
CA ALA A 49 3.46 3.85 15.08
C ALA A 49 2.68 4.44 16.25
N ASP A 50 2.18 5.68 16.11
CA ASP A 50 1.33 6.33 17.11
C ASP A 50 0.00 5.57 17.31
N ALA A 51 -0.62 5.11 16.22
CA ALA A 51 -1.83 4.29 16.30
C ALA A 51 -1.57 2.94 17.02
N ASP A 52 -0.44 2.28 16.72
CA ASP A 52 -0.06 1.03 17.38
C ASP A 52 0.27 1.24 18.86
N ASN A 53 1.02 2.28 19.21
CA ASN A 53 1.27 2.68 20.60
C ASN A 53 -0.05 2.92 21.36
N ALA A 54 -1.01 3.63 20.76
CA ALA A 54 -2.32 3.86 21.36
C ALA A 54 -3.14 2.56 21.55
N GLU A 55 -3.06 1.62 20.60
CA GLU A 55 -3.70 0.31 20.73
C GLU A 55 -3.05 -0.57 21.81
N ILE A 56 -1.73 -0.48 21.98
CA ILE A 56 -0.99 -1.14 23.07
C ILE A 56 -1.43 -0.58 24.42
N GLU A 57 -1.46 0.76 24.57
CA GLU A 57 -1.92 1.43 25.78
C GLU A 57 -3.38 1.07 26.11
N ALA A 58 -4.23 0.94 25.09
CA ALA A 58 -5.61 0.53 25.24
C ALA A 58 -5.80 -0.98 25.51
N GLY A 59 -4.73 -1.78 25.39
CA GLY A 59 -4.77 -3.24 25.51
C GLY A 59 -5.57 -3.93 24.40
N THR A 60 -5.68 -3.29 23.24
CA THR A 60 -6.44 -3.79 22.08
C THR A 60 -5.56 -4.39 20.99
N SER A 61 -4.24 -4.32 21.12
CA SER A 61 -3.28 -4.93 20.21
C SER A 61 -3.51 -6.44 20.11
N GLY A 62 -4.04 -6.90 18.98
CA GLY A 62 -4.40 -8.30 18.77
C GLY A 62 -3.18 -9.18 18.49
N PHE A 63 -2.87 -10.07 19.43
CA PHE A 63 -2.08 -11.32 19.25
C PHE A 63 -0.63 -11.26 18.77
N ASN A 64 -0.10 -10.12 18.34
CA ASN A 64 1.34 -9.92 18.16
C ASN A 64 1.84 -9.06 19.33
N GLU A 65 3.02 -9.38 19.84
CA GLU A 65 3.73 -8.62 20.88
C GLU A 65 4.16 -7.28 20.26
N ALA A 66 3.18 -6.39 20.03
CA ALA A 66 3.41 -5.07 19.50
C ALA A 66 4.28 -4.34 20.54
N THR A 67 5.49 -3.97 20.11
CA THR A 67 6.45 -3.25 20.94
C THR A 67 6.15 -1.77 20.80
N GLU A 68 6.02 -1.09 21.95
CA GLU A 68 5.87 0.36 21.97
C GLU A 68 7.11 1.01 21.35
N ILE A 69 6.89 1.92 20.40
CA ILE A 69 7.97 2.68 19.77
C ILE A 69 8.19 3.96 20.58
N ALA A 70 9.36 4.08 21.22
CA ALA A 70 9.69 5.16 22.14
C ALA A 70 9.81 6.53 21.45
N ASP A 71 10.41 6.53 20.25
CA ASP A 71 10.52 7.69 19.37
C ASP A 71 10.12 7.27 17.95
N PRO A 72 8.85 7.48 17.55
CA PRO A 72 8.36 7.15 16.22
C PRO A 72 9.15 7.81 15.10
N GLU A 73 9.56 9.06 15.26
CA GLU A 73 10.28 9.80 14.22
C GLU A 73 11.68 9.22 14.02
N ALA A 74 12.42 8.99 15.11
CA ALA A 74 13.75 8.38 15.03
C ALA A 74 13.71 6.94 14.51
N PHE A 75 12.73 6.14 14.92
CA PHE A 75 12.54 4.78 14.43
C PHE A 75 12.22 4.77 12.94
N CYS A 76 11.25 5.59 12.49
CA CYS A 76 10.84 5.65 11.09
C CYS A 76 11.94 6.21 10.17
N GLN A 77 12.74 7.17 10.63
CA GLN A 77 13.93 7.59 9.89
C GLN A 77 14.93 6.45 9.77
N CYS A 78 15.21 5.72 10.86
CA CYS A 78 16.12 4.58 10.82
C CYS A 78 15.66 3.53 9.79
N THR A 79 14.38 3.15 9.82
CA THR A 79 13.86 2.15 8.90
C THR A 79 13.94 2.62 7.45
N PHE A 80 13.68 3.90 7.20
CA PHE A 80 13.82 4.51 5.87
C PHE A 80 15.26 4.45 5.37
N ASP A 81 16.22 4.95 6.17
CA ASP A 81 17.65 4.97 5.83
C ASP A 81 18.17 3.55 5.56
N ALA A 82 17.77 2.59 6.39
CA ALA A 82 18.18 1.19 6.25
C ALA A 82 17.60 0.55 4.97
N LEU A 83 16.35 0.89 4.61
CA LEU A 83 15.75 0.47 3.35
C LEU A 83 16.44 1.13 2.15
N GLU A 84 16.79 2.41 2.22
CA GLU A 84 17.52 3.10 1.14
C GLU A 84 18.91 2.49 0.91
N GLU A 85 19.62 2.14 1.99
CA GLU A 85 20.96 1.57 1.92
C GLU A 85 20.96 0.12 1.39
N ASN A 86 20.00 -0.70 1.83
CA ASN A 86 20.05 -2.14 1.63
C ASN A 86 19.05 -2.69 0.60
N VAL A 87 18.01 -1.92 0.24
CA VAL A 87 16.95 -2.36 -0.67
C VAL A 87 16.93 -1.46 -1.90
N SER A 88 16.83 -2.07 -3.09
CA SER A 88 16.69 -1.26 -4.31
C SER A 88 15.31 -0.60 -4.35
N PHE A 89 15.23 0.62 -4.87
CA PHE A 89 13.96 1.33 -4.94
C PHE A 89 12.88 0.56 -5.73
N ASP A 90 13.27 -0.16 -6.79
CA ASP A 90 12.34 -1.01 -7.54
C ASP A 90 11.79 -2.16 -6.68
N ARG A 91 12.62 -2.76 -5.81
CA ARG A 91 12.18 -3.79 -4.87
C ARG A 91 11.25 -3.22 -3.81
N PHE A 92 11.60 -2.08 -3.22
CA PHE A 92 10.75 -1.36 -2.27
C PHE A 92 9.37 -1.06 -2.87
N LYS A 93 9.33 -0.54 -4.10
CA LYS A 93 8.09 -0.23 -4.82
C LYS A 93 7.27 -1.49 -5.14
N GLU A 94 7.91 -2.56 -5.56
CA GLU A 94 7.27 -3.86 -5.80
C GLU A 94 6.56 -4.35 -4.52
N VAL A 95 7.28 -4.37 -3.40
CA VAL A 95 6.73 -4.82 -2.12
C VAL A 95 5.61 -3.91 -1.63
N ASN A 96 5.78 -2.59 -1.72
CA ASN A 96 4.74 -1.64 -1.35
C ASN A 96 3.46 -1.85 -2.17
N SER A 97 3.59 -2.09 -3.48
CA SER A 97 2.43 -2.38 -4.33
C SER A 97 1.76 -3.71 -3.98
N ASP A 98 2.56 -4.75 -3.72
CA ASP A 98 2.05 -6.07 -3.34
C ASP A 98 1.30 -6.03 -2.00
N LEU A 99 1.89 -5.41 -0.96
CA LEU A 99 1.24 -5.24 0.34
C LEU A 99 -0.03 -4.40 0.25
N ARG A 100 -0.05 -3.37 -0.60
CA ARG A 100 -1.25 -2.54 -0.83
C ARG A 100 -2.39 -3.31 -1.52
N GLU A 101 -2.06 -4.18 -2.46
CA GLU A 101 -3.05 -4.89 -3.27
C GLU A 101 -3.52 -6.20 -2.63
N ASN A 102 -2.58 -6.96 -2.05
CA ASN A 102 -2.80 -8.31 -1.56
C ASN A 102 -2.77 -8.39 -0.04
N GLY A 103 -2.20 -7.39 0.64
CA GLY A 103 -1.92 -7.47 2.07
C GLY A 103 -0.92 -8.57 2.41
N GLY A 104 -0.70 -8.80 3.70
CA GLY A 104 0.18 -9.87 4.18
C GLY A 104 1.35 -9.35 5.00
N PRO A 105 2.25 -10.27 5.42
CA PRO A 105 3.43 -9.90 6.17
C PRO A 105 4.46 -9.23 5.27
N TRP A 106 5.33 -8.44 5.88
CA TRP A 106 6.49 -7.91 5.19
C TRP A 106 7.42 -9.05 4.75
N PRO A 107 8.03 -8.97 3.55
CA PRO A 107 9.03 -9.92 3.11
C PRO A 107 10.26 -9.94 4.02
N ASP A 108 10.86 -11.12 4.21
CA ASP A 108 12.01 -11.33 5.08
C ASP A 108 13.21 -10.43 4.73
N ASP A 109 13.41 -10.11 3.44
CA ASP A 109 14.50 -9.25 2.99
C ASP A 109 14.38 -7.80 3.50
N LEU A 110 13.15 -7.26 3.58
CA LEU A 110 12.93 -5.92 4.13
C LEU A 110 12.97 -5.94 5.66
N VAL A 111 12.47 -7.01 6.29
CA VAL A 111 12.57 -7.18 7.75
C VAL A 111 14.02 -7.27 8.20
N GLU A 112 14.86 -8.01 7.47
CA GLU A 112 16.30 -8.11 7.74
C GLU A 112 17.01 -6.77 7.52
N ALA A 113 16.62 -6.01 6.49
CA ALA A 113 17.19 -4.69 6.23
C ALA A 113 16.99 -3.71 7.39
N ILE A 114 15.84 -3.75 8.07
CA ILE A 114 15.51 -2.84 9.16
C ILE A 114 15.79 -3.42 10.56
N ALA A 115 16.38 -4.60 10.65
CA ALA A 115 16.51 -5.34 11.92
C ALA A 115 17.37 -4.60 12.98
N ASP A 116 18.25 -3.70 12.54
CA ASP A 116 19.08 -2.89 13.43
C ASP A 116 18.38 -1.63 13.94
N CYS A 117 17.17 -1.32 13.44
CA CYS A 117 16.35 -0.23 13.95
C CYS A 117 15.64 -0.64 15.24
N ASP A 118 16.12 -0.11 16.36
CA ASP A 118 15.60 -0.41 17.69
C ASP A 118 14.38 0.46 17.99
N PRO A 119 13.17 -0.12 18.12
CA PRO A 119 11.95 0.63 18.46
C PRO A 119 12.00 1.23 19.87
N SER A 120 12.93 0.79 20.73
CA SER A 120 13.12 1.30 22.08
C SER A 120 14.21 2.37 22.19
N ALA A 121 14.95 2.62 21.11
CA ALA A 121 15.94 3.70 21.08
C ALA A 121 15.23 5.07 21.10
N SER A 122 15.76 5.99 21.90
CA SER A 122 15.26 7.36 22.11
C SER A 122 16.41 8.34 22.32
#